data_AF-A0A7R9Q6V4-F1
#
_entry.id   AF-A0A7R9Q6V4-F1
#
_cell.length_a   1.000
_cell.length_b   1.000
_cell.length_c   1.000
_cell.angle_alpha   90.00
_cell.angle_beta   90.00
_cell.angle_gamma   90.00
#
_symmetry.space_group_name_H-M   'P 1'
#
loop_
_entity.id
_entity.type
_entity.pdbx_description
1 polymer ?
#
loop_
_entity_poly.entity_id
_entity_poly.type
_entity_poly.pdbx_seq_one_letter_code
_entity_poly.pdbx_strand_id
1 'polypeptide(L)'
;MLVQIESELKSLTNCFDQKLNESVICDTRPQCSCNSANVIKEKESEISRLNRILRDSDMSQSSSAIGRIERVSVLGCEVGDIVLIYYEEKFNNYIVFTLNNVLHFVHTDCLDALSLKSVTGEAHQRWTIAEVTDKEYCQAKKAQNRYRVALNTKFYRVKAKPWNRFTHLMTRSVDSRSTLSTTVATSAPMSVSLMSASVSPIDITPQSPQL
;
A
#
# COMPACT_ATOMS: atom_id res chain seq x y z
N MET A 1 64.88 -60.59 3.65
CA MET A 1 64.86 -59.24 3.04
C MET A 1 64.02 -59.18 1.74
N LEU A 2 63.84 -60.27 0.99
CA LEU A 2 62.97 -60.32 -0.21
C LEU A 2 61.46 -60.38 0.09
N VAL A 3 61.04 -60.97 1.22
CA VAL A 3 59.62 -61.11 1.59
C VAL A 3 58.94 -59.77 1.95
N GLN A 4 59.72 -58.77 2.37
CA GLN A 4 59.21 -57.43 2.70
C GLN A 4 58.90 -56.58 1.45
N ILE A 5 59.63 -56.82 0.36
CA ILE A 5 59.46 -56.05 -0.90
C ILE A 5 58.27 -56.58 -1.70
N GLU A 6 58.01 -57.89 -1.63
CA GLU A 6 56.85 -58.50 -2.30
C GLU A 6 55.50 -58.11 -1.66
N SER A 7 55.46 -57.85 -0.34
CA SER A 7 54.23 -57.39 0.32
C SER A 7 53.90 -55.93 -0.01
N GLU A 8 54.92 -55.08 -0.16
CA GLU A 8 54.73 -53.68 -0.57
C GLU A 8 54.31 -53.56 -2.04
N LEU A 9 54.84 -54.40 -2.94
CA LEU A 9 54.40 -54.44 -4.35
C LEU A 9 52.97 -54.99 -4.51
N LYS A 10 52.55 -55.99 -3.72
CA LYS A 10 51.14 -56.45 -3.72
C LYS A 10 50.18 -55.39 -3.18
N SER A 11 50.59 -54.63 -2.17
CA SER A 11 49.80 -53.51 -1.62
C SER A 11 49.64 -52.35 -2.61
N LEU A 12 50.72 -52.01 -3.34
CA LEU A 12 50.68 -50.99 -4.39
C LEU A 12 49.85 -51.39 -5.61
N THR A 13 49.86 -52.68 -6.00
CA THR A 13 49.05 -53.18 -7.12
C THR A 13 47.55 -53.13 -6.77
N ASN A 14 47.17 -53.52 -5.55
CA ASN A 14 45.79 -53.40 -5.08
C ASN A 14 45.31 -51.95 -4.95
N CYS A 15 46.20 -51.01 -4.59
CA CYS A 15 45.89 -49.59 -4.52
C CYS A 15 45.73 -48.94 -5.91
N PHE A 16 46.45 -49.44 -6.92
CA PHE A 16 46.35 -48.97 -8.30
C PHE A 16 45.06 -49.47 -8.98
N ASP A 17 44.67 -50.72 -8.74
CA ASP A 17 43.41 -51.30 -9.24
C ASP A 17 42.17 -50.68 -8.58
N GLN A 18 42.25 -50.29 -7.30
CA GLN A 18 41.13 -49.63 -6.59
C GLN A 18 40.89 -48.19 -7.08
N LYS A 19 41.93 -47.47 -7.55
CA LYS A 19 41.80 -46.11 -8.12
C LYS A 19 41.38 -46.06 -9.59
N LEU A 20 41.62 -47.12 -10.37
CA LEU A 20 41.13 -47.22 -11.75
C LEU A 20 39.66 -47.67 -11.84
N ASN A 21 39.13 -48.31 -10.81
CA ASN A 21 37.73 -48.74 -10.76
C ASN A 21 36.76 -47.69 -10.17
N GLU A 22 37.26 -46.66 -9.46
CA GLU A 22 36.44 -45.51 -9.05
C GLU A 22 36.38 -44.38 -10.10
N SER A 23 37.18 -44.46 -11.17
CA SER A 23 37.26 -43.44 -12.22
C SER A 23 36.67 -43.84 -13.58
N VAL A 24 36.11 -45.06 -13.71
CA VAL A 24 35.55 -45.55 -14.98
C VAL A 24 34.22 -46.28 -14.76
N ILE A 25 33.18 -45.55 -14.36
CA ILE A 25 31.80 -45.83 -14.79
C ILE A 25 31.14 -44.49 -15.11
N CYS A 26 31.42 -43.97 -16.32
CA CYS A 26 30.44 -43.20 -17.07
C CYS A 26 30.66 -43.51 -18.56
N ASP A 27 29.65 -44.14 -19.14
CA ASP A 27 29.60 -44.72 -20.46
C ASP A 27 30.07 -43.83 -21.63
N THR A 28 30.68 -44.50 -22.59
CA THR A 28 30.62 -44.22 -24.03
C THR A 28 29.25 -43.69 -24.49
N ARG A 29 29.21 -42.37 -24.78
CA ARG A 29 28.26 -41.48 -25.54
C ARG A 29 27.15 -42.11 -26.42
N PRO A 30 25.98 -41.44 -26.65
CA PRO A 30 25.85 -39.99 -26.88
C PRO A 30 24.70 -39.25 -26.16
N GLN A 31 24.98 -37.96 -25.86
CA GLN A 31 24.15 -36.93 -25.20
C GLN A 31 24.14 -36.96 -23.67
N CYS A 32 25.10 -36.22 -23.09
CA CYS A 32 25.17 -35.94 -21.66
C CYS A 32 23.95 -35.11 -21.23
N SER A 33 22.96 -35.76 -20.60
CA SER A 33 21.87 -35.11 -19.87
C SER A 33 22.35 -34.42 -18.57
N CYS A 34 23.65 -34.54 -18.27
CA CYS A 34 24.31 -33.99 -17.09
C CYS A 34 24.34 -32.45 -17.06
N ASN A 35 24.45 -31.80 -18.21
CA ASN A 35 24.38 -30.34 -18.31
C ASN A 35 22.95 -29.87 -18.01
N SER A 36 21.95 -30.54 -18.60
CA SER A 36 20.54 -30.24 -18.38
C SER A 36 20.15 -30.50 -16.92
N ALA A 37 20.60 -31.58 -16.29
CA ALA A 37 20.27 -31.90 -14.90
C ALA A 37 20.87 -30.89 -13.91
N ASN A 38 22.10 -30.44 -14.13
CA ASN A 38 22.72 -29.38 -13.31
C ASN A 38 22.06 -28.02 -13.54
N VAL A 39 21.74 -27.70 -14.79
CA VAL A 39 20.98 -26.49 -15.14
C VAL A 39 19.57 -26.54 -14.55
N ILE A 40 18.90 -27.69 -14.54
CA ILE A 40 17.58 -27.87 -13.93
C ILE A 40 17.68 -27.65 -12.42
N LYS A 41 18.68 -28.24 -11.74
CA LYS A 41 18.90 -28.01 -10.30
C LYS A 41 19.18 -26.54 -9.98
N GLU A 42 19.98 -25.86 -10.81
CA GLU A 42 20.26 -24.44 -10.67
C GLU A 42 18.99 -23.61 -10.89
N LYS A 43 18.20 -23.91 -11.92
CA LYS A 43 16.91 -23.25 -12.19
C LYS A 43 15.87 -23.53 -11.12
N GLU A 44 15.81 -24.73 -10.56
CA GLU A 44 14.96 -25.09 -9.42
C GLU A 44 15.36 -24.33 -8.15
N SER A 45 16.66 -24.13 -7.94
CA SER A 45 17.17 -23.31 -6.85
C SER A 45 16.81 -21.83 -7.04
N GLU A 46 16.88 -21.32 -8.26
CA GLU A 46 16.50 -19.94 -8.57
C GLU A 46 14.98 -19.76 -8.51
N ILE A 47 14.18 -20.73 -8.97
CA ILE A 47 12.72 -20.72 -8.80
C ILE A 47 12.36 -20.71 -7.31
N SER A 48 13.06 -21.51 -6.49
CA SER A 48 12.86 -21.51 -5.04
C SER A 48 13.22 -20.17 -4.41
N ARG A 49 14.30 -19.54 -4.88
CA ARG A 49 14.75 -18.21 -4.45
C ARG A 49 13.77 -17.11 -4.86
N LEU A 50 13.33 -17.11 -6.11
CA LEU A 50 12.34 -16.17 -6.65
C LEU A 50 10.99 -16.34 -5.96
N ASN A 51 10.54 -17.57 -5.72
CA ASN A 51 9.31 -17.84 -4.95
C ASN A 51 9.42 -17.39 -3.49
N ARG A 52 10.62 -17.39 -2.90
CA ARG A 52 10.85 -16.81 -1.58
C ARG A 52 10.78 -15.28 -1.64
N ILE A 53 11.45 -14.66 -2.61
CA ILE A 53 11.40 -13.20 -2.83
C ILE A 53 9.96 -12.75 -3.10
N LEU A 54 9.19 -13.48 -3.92
CA LEU A 54 7.79 -13.18 -4.19
C LEU A 54 6.94 -13.27 -2.92
N ARG A 55 7.11 -14.32 -2.11
CA ARG A 55 6.42 -14.44 -0.79
C ARG A 55 6.81 -13.34 0.19
N ASP A 56 8.08 -12.97 0.25
CA ASP A 56 8.57 -11.90 1.13
C ASP A 56 8.12 -10.51 0.60
N SER A 57 7.99 -10.36 -0.71
CA SER A 57 7.46 -9.15 -1.36
C SER A 57 5.94 -9.05 -1.21
N ASP A 58 5.21 -10.16 -1.24
CA ASP A 58 3.79 -10.21 -0.90
C ASP A 58 3.59 -9.93 0.59
N MET A 59 4.49 -10.36 1.47
CA MET A 59 4.48 -9.93 2.88
C MET A 59 4.89 -8.47 3.07
N SER A 60 5.71 -7.91 2.18
CA SER A 60 6.06 -6.50 2.14
C SER A 60 4.93 -5.65 1.56
N GLN A 61 4.16 -6.17 0.60
CA GLN A 61 2.88 -5.58 0.15
C GLN A 61 1.79 -5.81 1.20
N SER A 62 1.84 -6.90 1.95
CA SER A 62 1.00 -7.21 3.14
C SER A 62 1.51 -6.54 4.42
N SER A 63 2.50 -5.66 4.34
CA SER A 63 2.62 -4.57 5.33
C SER A 63 1.43 -3.61 5.24
N SER A 64 0.56 -3.77 4.23
CA SER A 64 -0.82 -3.26 4.23
C SER A 64 -1.78 -4.06 5.14
N ALA A 65 -1.47 -5.31 5.51
CA ALA A 65 -2.28 -6.19 6.35
C ALA A 65 -1.91 -6.14 7.84
N ILE A 66 -0.65 -5.84 8.18
CA ILE A 66 -0.29 -5.30 9.51
C ILE A 66 -0.64 -3.82 9.47
N GLY A 67 -1.94 -3.57 9.72
CA GLY A 67 -2.69 -2.32 9.54
C GLY A 67 -1.88 -1.09 9.16
N ARG A 68 -2.17 -0.53 7.97
CA ARG A 68 -1.65 0.76 7.49
C ARG A 68 -1.44 1.70 8.69
N ILE A 69 -0.19 1.83 9.12
CA ILE A 69 0.16 2.67 10.25
C ILE A 69 -0.33 4.07 9.86
N GLU A 70 -1.21 4.66 10.69
CA GLU A 70 -1.69 6.02 10.49
C GLU A 70 -0.48 6.97 10.57
N ARG A 71 0.06 7.32 9.40
CA ARG A 71 1.27 8.13 9.29
C ARG A 71 0.88 9.53 8.90
N VAL A 72 1.36 10.50 9.68
CA VAL A 72 1.29 11.90 9.31
C VAL A 72 2.34 12.16 8.22
N SER A 73 1.89 12.64 7.06
CA SER A 73 2.75 13.08 5.96
C SER A 73 3.44 14.39 6.34
N VAL A 74 4.77 14.39 6.25
CA VAL A 74 5.61 15.58 6.51
C VAL A 74 6.31 16.09 5.25
N LEU A 75 6.35 15.28 4.19
CA LEU A 75 6.94 15.61 2.89
C LEU A 75 5.88 15.98 1.86
N GLY A 76 4.70 15.35 1.94
CA GLY A 76 3.60 15.54 1.01
C GLY A 76 2.43 16.25 1.67
N CYS A 77 1.61 16.89 0.85
CA CYS A 77 0.30 17.37 1.24
C CYS A 77 -0.60 17.18 0.03
N GLU A 78 -0.97 15.94 -0.25
CA GLU A 78 -1.90 15.59 -1.33
C GLU A 78 -3.27 15.21 -0.77
N VAL A 79 -4.28 15.18 -1.62
CA VAL A 79 -5.65 14.82 -1.21
C VAL A 79 -5.67 13.38 -0.68
N GLY A 80 -6.22 13.19 0.52
CA GLY A 80 -6.22 11.92 1.26
C GLY A 80 -5.05 11.75 2.24
N ASP A 81 -4.04 12.64 2.21
CA ASP A 81 -2.94 12.58 3.17
C ASP A 81 -3.39 13.04 4.56
N ILE A 82 -2.82 12.40 5.58
CA ILE A 82 -2.98 12.81 6.98
C ILE A 82 -1.89 13.79 7.32
N VAL A 83 -2.24 14.97 7.78
CA VAL A 83 -1.30 16.07 7.97
C VAL A 83 -1.45 16.72 9.35
N LEU A 84 -0.36 17.28 9.85
CA LEU A 84 -0.34 18.08 11.06
C LEU A 84 -0.60 19.55 10.69
N ILE A 85 -1.66 20.12 11.23
CA ILE A 85 -1.96 21.55 11.11
C ILE A 85 -1.54 22.24 12.40
N TYR A 86 -0.88 23.39 12.29
CA TYR A 86 -0.49 24.19 13.45
C TYR A 86 -0.72 25.69 13.18
N TYR A 87 -0.87 26.45 14.26
CA TYR A 87 -1.00 27.91 14.19
C TYR A 87 0.37 28.58 14.08
N GLU A 88 0.55 29.44 13.08
CA GLU A 88 1.77 30.22 12.89
C GLU A 88 1.49 31.70 13.13
N GLU A 89 2.15 32.27 14.14
CA GLU A 89 1.92 33.66 14.59
C GLU A 89 2.36 34.68 13.53
N LYS A 90 3.42 34.38 12.78
CA LYS A 90 3.93 35.27 11.71
C LYS A 90 2.86 35.62 10.70
N PHE A 91 2.09 34.61 10.29
CA PHE A 91 1.03 34.77 9.31
C PHE A 91 -0.34 34.96 9.93
N ASN A 92 -0.49 34.74 11.26
CA ASN A 92 -1.76 34.76 11.98
C ASN A 92 -2.81 33.85 11.33
N ASN A 93 -2.36 32.67 10.90
CA ASN A 93 -3.14 31.68 10.17
C ASN A 93 -2.67 30.26 10.53
N TYR A 94 -3.55 29.29 10.30
CA TYR A 94 -3.21 27.87 10.40
C TYR A 94 -2.50 27.38 9.13
N ILE A 95 -1.43 26.63 9.30
CA ILE A 95 -0.56 26.13 8.24
C ILE A 95 -0.35 24.63 8.43
N VAL A 96 -0.25 23.90 7.31
CA VAL A 96 0.14 22.48 7.32
C VAL A 96 1.65 22.37 7.52
N PHE A 97 2.07 21.57 8.50
CA PHE A 97 3.47 21.25 8.73
C PHE A 97 4.00 20.41 7.58
N THR A 98 4.87 21.01 6.78
CA THR A 98 5.58 20.34 5.69
C THR A 98 7.05 20.74 5.72
N LEU A 99 7.95 19.80 5.42
CA LEU A 99 9.38 20.07 5.26
C LEU A 99 9.72 20.76 3.92
N ASN A 100 8.72 20.93 3.05
CA ASN A 100 8.88 21.60 1.77
C ASN A 100 8.95 23.12 1.93
N ASN A 101 9.58 23.79 0.96
CA ASN A 101 9.73 25.25 0.93
C ASN A 101 8.44 26.00 0.54
N VAL A 102 7.35 25.29 0.21
CA VAL A 102 6.08 25.90 -0.20
C VAL A 102 5.10 25.87 0.98
N LEU A 103 4.53 27.04 1.29
CA LEU A 103 3.55 27.17 2.38
C LEU A 103 2.19 26.60 1.96
N HIS A 104 1.54 25.94 2.91
CA HIS A 104 0.22 25.33 2.75
C HIS A 104 -0.73 25.92 3.81
N PHE A 105 -1.50 26.94 3.42
CA PHE A 105 -2.44 27.61 4.32
C PHE A 105 -3.77 26.86 4.40
N VAL A 106 -4.30 26.69 5.60
CA VAL A 106 -5.62 26.08 5.80
C VAL A 106 -6.72 27.07 5.46
N HIS A 107 -7.74 26.60 4.76
CA HIS A 107 -8.91 27.40 4.41
C HIS A 107 -9.78 27.71 5.65
N THR A 108 -10.34 28.91 5.73
CA THR A 108 -11.17 29.37 6.86
C THR A 108 -12.40 28.50 7.10
N ASP A 109 -13.06 28.06 6.02
CA ASP A 109 -14.25 27.19 6.06
C ASP A 109 -14.02 25.86 6.80
N CYS A 110 -12.78 25.40 6.89
CA CYS A 110 -12.43 24.15 7.57
C CYS A 110 -12.09 24.35 9.04
N LEU A 111 -11.87 25.59 9.49
CA LEU A 111 -11.41 25.89 10.84
C LEU A 111 -12.44 25.50 11.90
N ASP A 112 -13.72 25.82 11.66
CA ASP A 112 -14.81 25.48 12.59
C ASP A 112 -14.99 23.96 12.70
N ALA A 113 -14.93 23.25 11.58
CA ALA A 113 -15.03 21.79 11.55
C ALA A 113 -13.88 21.12 12.30
N LEU A 114 -12.68 21.72 12.27
CA LEU A 114 -11.48 21.25 12.96
C LEU A 114 -11.37 21.73 14.41
N SER A 115 -12.36 22.49 14.91
CA SER A 115 -12.33 23.15 16.23
C SER A 115 -11.14 24.08 16.43
N LEU A 116 -10.63 24.67 15.34
CA LEU A 116 -9.48 25.57 15.30
C LEU A 116 -9.97 27.03 15.27
N LYS A 117 -10.26 27.64 16.41
CA LYS A 117 -10.67 29.05 16.45
C LYS A 117 -9.45 29.98 16.27
N SER A 118 -9.49 30.92 15.33
CA SER A 118 -8.49 31.97 15.18
C SER A 118 -8.71 33.09 16.22
N VAL A 119 -7.97 33.04 17.33
CA VAL A 119 -7.71 34.08 18.36
C VAL A 119 -8.82 35.12 18.61
N THR A 120 -9.53 34.93 19.73
CA THR A 120 -9.85 35.96 20.72
C THR A 120 -10.14 35.26 22.06
N GLY A 121 -9.15 35.20 22.95
CA GLY A 121 -9.36 35.08 24.41
C GLY A 121 -9.54 33.70 25.04
N GLU A 122 -9.74 32.60 24.30
CA GLU A 122 -9.91 31.25 24.89
C GLU A 122 -8.68 30.35 24.69
N ALA A 123 -8.55 29.29 25.50
CA ALA A 123 -7.50 28.28 25.34
C ALA A 123 -7.64 27.58 23.98
N HIS A 124 -6.94 28.08 22.96
CA HIS A 124 -7.04 27.59 21.59
C HIS A 124 -6.19 26.34 21.38
N GLN A 125 -6.76 25.36 20.69
CA GLN A 125 -6.03 24.21 20.17
C GLN A 125 -5.01 24.72 19.14
N ARG A 126 -3.73 24.71 19.51
CA ARG A 126 -2.64 25.26 18.67
C ARG A 126 -2.33 24.41 17.45
N TRP A 127 -2.66 23.12 17.51
CA TRP A 127 -2.39 22.17 16.45
C TRP A 127 -3.42 21.04 16.43
N THR A 128 -3.67 20.45 15.26
CA THR A 128 -4.56 19.31 15.11
C THR A 128 -4.11 18.41 13.96
N ILE A 129 -4.60 17.18 13.93
CA ILE A 129 -4.36 16.24 12.83
C ILE A 129 -5.62 16.20 11.97
N ALA A 130 -5.44 16.30 10.65
CA ALA A 130 -6.55 16.34 9.71
C ALA A 130 -6.21 15.57 8.43
N GLU A 131 -7.24 15.13 7.72
CA GLU A 131 -7.13 14.56 6.38
C GLU A 131 -7.37 15.66 5.35
N VAL A 132 -6.47 15.78 4.38
CA VAL A 132 -6.57 16.74 3.29
C VAL A 132 -7.70 16.34 2.34
N THR A 133 -8.63 17.27 2.09
CA THR A 133 -9.76 17.03 1.18
C THR A 133 -9.62 17.74 -0.15
N ASP A 134 -8.96 18.90 -0.17
CA ASP A 134 -8.78 19.70 -1.38
C ASP A 134 -7.49 20.54 -1.28
N LYS A 135 -6.88 20.83 -2.42
CA LYS A 135 -5.64 21.57 -2.54
C LYS A 135 -5.68 22.48 -3.77
N GLU A 136 -5.59 23.78 -3.52
CA GLU A 136 -5.63 24.81 -4.55
C GLU A 136 -4.30 25.56 -4.61
N TYR A 137 -3.78 25.75 -5.82
CA TYR A 137 -2.59 26.57 -6.04
C TYR A 137 -2.95 28.05 -6.13
N CYS A 138 -2.29 28.87 -5.33
CA CYS A 138 -2.58 30.29 -5.17
C CYS A 138 -1.32 31.14 -5.38
N GLN A 139 -1.53 32.39 -5.79
CA GLN A 139 -0.47 33.41 -5.85
C GLN A 139 -0.95 34.73 -5.24
N ALA A 140 -0.13 35.32 -4.38
CA ALA A 140 -0.40 36.61 -3.76
C ALA A 140 -0.34 37.75 -4.79
N LYS A 141 -1.49 38.34 -5.11
CA LYS A 141 -1.58 39.49 -6.03
C LYS A 141 -1.33 40.84 -5.36
N LYS A 142 -1.46 40.93 -4.03
CA LYS A 142 -1.35 42.15 -3.23
C LYS A 142 -0.29 41.97 -2.15
N ALA A 143 0.51 43.01 -1.88
CA ALA A 143 1.52 42.99 -0.82
C ALA A 143 0.87 42.91 0.58
N GLN A 144 -0.25 43.61 0.78
CA GLN A 144 -1.10 43.49 1.96
C GLN A 144 -2.22 42.49 1.66
N ASN A 145 -2.08 41.26 2.15
CA ASN A 145 -3.07 40.21 1.98
C ASN A 145 -3.32 39.50 3.32
N ARG A 146 -4.44 38.78 3.40
CA ARG A 146 -4.85 38.04 4.62
C ARG A 146 -3.88 36.96 5.08
N TYR A 147 -2.99 36.50 4.20
CA TYR A 147 -1.96 35.50 4.51
C TYR A 147 -0.64 36.15 4.97
N ARG A 148 -0.53 37.49 4.93
CA ARG A 148 0.68 38.25 5.29
C ARG A 148 1.95 37.79 4.58
N VAL A 149 1.79 37.27 3.37
CA VAL A 149 2.92 36.89 2.50
C VAL A 149 3.28 38.03 1.56
N ALA A 150 4.52 38.05 1.07
CA ALA A 150 4.95 39.03 0.07
C ALA A 150 4.15 38.93 -1.25
N LEU A 151 4.17 40.00 -2.03
CA LEU A 151 3.56 40.02 -3.37
C LEU A 151 4.26 39.01 -4.29
N ASN A 152 3.48 38.39 -5.18
CA ASN A 152 3.89 37.31 -6.08
C ASN A 152 4.31 35.98 -5.42
N THR A 153 4.27 35.86 -4.09
CA THR A 153 4.50 34.60 -3.40
C THR A 153 3.47 33.55 -3.82
N LYS A 154 3.96 32.36 -4.15
CA LYS A 154 3.18 31.19 -4.54
C LYS A 154 3.02 30.27 -3.34
N PHE A 155 1.80 29.80 -3.10
CA PHE A 155 1.46 28.95 -1.96
C PHE A 155 0.26 28.07 -2.28
N TYR A 156 0.00 27.08 -1.44
CA TYR A 156 -1.22 26.27 -1.53
C TYR A 156 -2.25 26.70 -0.49
N ARG A 157 -3.52 26.62 -0.86
CA ARG A 157 -4.66 26.73 0.04
C ARG A 157 -5.31 25.37 0.15
N VAL A 158 -5.39 24.85 1.36
CA VAL A 158 -5.76 23.46 1.64
C VAL A 158 -7.07 23.42 2.42
N LYS A 159 -8.00 22.57 2.00
CA LYS A 159 -9.16 22.19 2.82
C LYS A 159 -8.86 20.86 3.47
N ALA A 160 -9.31 20.72 4.71
CA ALA A 160 -9.10 19.51 5.48
C ALA A 160 -10.31 19.22 6.37
N LYS A 161 -10.49 17.95 6.72
CA LYS A 161 -11.52 17.49 7.64
C LYS A 161 -10.87 16.83 8.86
N PRO A 162 -11.53 16.82 10.03
CA PRO A 162 -11.01 16.13 11.20
C PRO A 162 -10.65 14.69 10.88
N TRP A 163 -9.45 14.27 11.27
CA TRP A 163 -9.04 12.88 11.11
C TRP A 163 -9.73 12.02 12.19
N ASN A 164 -10.57 11.08 11.77
CA ASN A 164 -11.21 10.14 12.68
C ASN A 164 -10.60 8.74 12.53
N ARG A 165 -9.76 8.37 13.49
CA ARG A 165 -9.09 7.06 13.60
C ARG A 165 -10.05 5.87 13.49
N PHE A 166 -11.30 6.01 13.94
CA PHE A 166 -12.27 4.90 13.93
C PHE A 166 -12.88 4.63 12.55
N THR A 167 -13.04 5.67 11.73
CA THR A 167 -13.66 5.52 10.39
C THR A 167 -12.82 4.62 9.47
N HIS A 168 -11.49 4.69 9.61
CA HIS A 168 -10.56 3.92 8.79
C HIS A 168 -10.40 2.45 9.25
N LEU A 169 -10.84 2.14 10.46
CA LEU A 169 -10.85 0.77 11.00
C LEU A 169 -12.15 0.03 10.63
N MET A 170 -13.29 0.73 10.48
CA MET A 170 -14.59 0.12 10.18
C MET A 170 -14.84 -0.19 8.69
N THR A 171 -14.25 0.55 7.75
CA THR A 171 -14.29 0.20 6.31
C THR A 171 -13.58 -1.11 5.98
N ARG A 172 -12.89 -1.75 6.95
CA ARG A 172 -12.22 -3.05 6.78
C ARG A 172 -13.17 -4.26 6.78
N SER A 173 -14.45 -4.10 7.11
CA SER A 173 -15.37 -5.24 7.32
C SER A 173 -16.18 -5.66 6.09
N VAL A 174 -16.20 -4.87 5.01
CA VAL A 174 -17.17 -5.06 3.90
C VAL A 174 -16.61 -5.64 2.61
N ASP A 175 -15.28 -5.66 2.41
CA ASP A 175 -14.68 -6.16 1.16
C ASP A 175 -14.14 -7.60 1.20
N SER A 176 -14.26 -8.30 2.34
CA SER A 176 -13.78 -9.70 2.48
C SER A 176 -14.81 -10.76 2.03
N ARG A 177 -15.79 -10.42 1.18
CA ARG A 177 -16.75 -11.39 0.60
C ARG A 177 -16.75 -11.40 -0.94
N SER A 178 -15.58 -11.60 -1.53
CA SER A 178 -15.45 -12.30 -2.82
C SER A 178 -14.04 -12.92 -2.80
N THR A 179 -13.84 -14.22 -2.88
CA THR A 179 -14.17 -15.12 -3.98
C THR A 179 -13.86 -16.53 -3.46
N LEU A 180 -14.79 -17.48 -3.56
CA LEU A 180 -14.55 -18.94 -3.66
C LEU A 180 -15.92 -19.65 -3.58
N SER A 181 -16.50 -19.98 -4.72
CA SER A 181 -17.45 -21.10 -4.86
C SER A 181 -17.60 -21.44 -6.34
N THR A 182 -16.77 -22.37 -6.80
CA THR A 182 -16.89 -23.00 -8.12
C THR A 182 -17.35 -24.45 -7.90
N THR A 183 -18.55 -24.73 -8.44
CA THR A 183 -19.10 -26.00 -8.97
C THR A 183 -19.27 -27.23 -8.07
N VAL A 184 -20.49 -27.80 -8.03
CA VAL A 184 -20.88 -29.03 -8.78
C VAL A 184 -22.38 -28.99 -9.12
N ALA A 185 -22.76 -29.38 -10.33
CA ALA A 185 -24.13 -29.43 -10.86
C ALA A 185 -24.81 -30.79 -10.64
N THR A 186 -26.13 -30.83 -10.38
CA THR A 186 -27.01 -31.96 -10.80
C THR A 186 -28.51 -31.59 -10.74
N SER A 187 -29.23 -31.78 -11.88
CA SER A 187 -30.70 -32.05 -12.09
C SER A 187 -31.77 -31.19 -11.38
N ALA A 188 -32.92 -30.77 -11.92
CA ALA A 188 -33.66 -30.77 -13.20
C ALA A 188 -34.90 -29.83 -12.98
N PRO A 189 -35.77 -29.54 -13.97
CA PRO A 189 -36.58 -28.32 -14.03
C PRO A 189 -38.04 -28.48 -13.56
N MET A 190 -38.68 -27.37 -13.18
CA MET A 190 -40.14 -27.05 -13.14
C MET A 190 -40.26 -25.76 -12.32
N SER A 191 -41.05 -24.72 -12.57
CA SER A 191 -42.19 -24.47 -13.46
C SER A 191 -42.47 -22.96 -13.43
N VAL A 192 -43.09 -22.47 -14.50
CA VAL A 192 -43.63 -21.12 -14.72
C VAL A 192 -44.43 -20.53 -13.57
N SER A 193 -44.32 -19.22 -13.34
CA SER A 193 -45.48 -18.39 -12.99
C SER A 193 -45.27 -16.93 -13.36
N LEU A 194 -46.26 -16.38 -14.05
CA LEU A 194 -46.34 -15.07 -14.69
C LEU A 194 -47.67 -14.45 -14.24
N MET A 195 -47.67 -13.37 -13.45
CA MET A 195 -48.79 -12.43 -13.23
C MET A 195 -48.19 -11.11 -12.69
N SER A 196 -48.02 -10.05 -13.49
CA SER A 196 -48.98 -9.04 -13.98
C SER A 196 -49.27 -7.88 -12.99
N ALA A 197 -48.77 -6.70 -13.37
CA ALA A 197 -49.37 -5.35 -13.37
C ALA A 197 -50.21 -4.83 -12.20
N SER A 198 -49.93 -3.59 -11.76
CA SER A 198 -50.85 -2.41 -11.79
C SER A 198 -50.21 -1.21 -11.04
N VAL A 199 -49.85 -0.13 -11.73
CA VAL A 199 -50.63 1.13 -11.95
C VAL A 199 -50.67 2.05 -10.71
N SER A 200 -50.08 3.24 -10.89
CA SER A 200 -50.06 4.44 -10.04
C SER A 200 -51.46 5.07 -9.86
N PRO A 201 -51.61 6.04 -8.94
CA PRO A 201 -51.89 7.38 -9.46
C PRO A 201 -51.15 8.54 -8.77
N ILE A 202 -51.04 9.59 -9.57
CA ILE A 202 -50.58 10.96 -9.37
C ILE A 202 -51.73 11.78 -8.72
N ASP A 203 -51.48 12.77 -7.86
CA ASP A 203 -51.90 14.20 -8.07
C ASP A 203 -51.73 15.16 -6.86
N ILE A 204 -51.11 16.31 -7.18
CA ILE A 204 -51.47 17.73 -6.95
C ILE A 204 -51.61 18.35 -5.52
N THR A 205 -50.70 19.32 -5.28
CA THR A 205 -50.74 20.68 -4.66
C THR A 205 -52.08 21.29 -4.15
N PRO A 206 -52.16 22.35 -3.28
CA PRO A 206 -51.39 23.62 -3.36
C PRO A 206 -51.02 24.40 -2.05
N GLN A 207 -49.99 25.24 -2.19
CA GLN A 207 -49.76 26.63 -1.71
C GLN A 207 -50.56 27.28 -0.53
N SER A 208 -49.82 27.75 0.51
CA SER A 208 -49.82 29.07 1.25
C SER A 208 -51.14 29.68 1.83
N PRO A 209 -51.16 30.65 2.80
CA PRO A 209 -50.15 31.71 3.10
C PRO A 209 -49.91 32.16 4.58
N GLN A 210 -48.83 32.95 4.75
CA GLN A 210 -48.60 34.12 5.63
C GLN A 210 -49.18 34.19 7.06
N LEU A 211 -48.28 34.38 8.04
CA LEU A 211 -48.28 35.54 8.97
C LEU A 211 -46.87 35.76 9.53
#